data_AF-A0A150U715-F1
#
_entry.id   AF-A0A150U715-F1
#
_cell.length_a   1.000
_cell.length_b   1.000
_cell.length_c   1.000
_cell.angle_alpha   90.00
_cell.angle_beta   90.00
_cell.angle_gamma   90.00
#
_symmetry.space_group_name_H-M   'P 1'
#
loop_
_entity.id
_entity.type
_entity.pdbx_description
1 polymer ?
#
loop_
_entity_poly.entity_id
_entity_poly.type
_entity_poly.pdbx_seq_one_letter_code
_entity_poly.pdbx_strand_id
1 'polypeptide(L)'
;MLCLFVLDDSAGRPPGAATRWWLAQSLRALGAVIAARGGSLVLRKGPAAKAIPDLARESGARAVYWNAIAQAPHRAIERQLEAALAKHGVDSQS
;
A
#
# COMPACT_ATOMS: atom_id res chain seq x y z
N MET A 1 -1.48 -14.16 4.99
CA MET A 1 -1.81 -12.71 4.99
C MET A 1 -0.72 -11.97 4.25
N LEU A 2 -1.08 -11.14 3.27
CA LEU A 2 -0.12 -10.36 2.49
C LEU A 2 -0.26 -8.88 2.86
N CYS A 3 0.82 -8.28 3.31
CA CYS A 3 0.89 -6.85 3.61
C CYS A 3 1.62 -6.14 2.46
N LEU A 4 1.13 -4.97 2.07
CA LEU A 4 1.71 -4.19 0.99
C LEU A 4 2.09 -2.80 1.50
N PHE A 5 3.31 -2.36 1.18
CA PHE A 5 3.72 -0.97 1.26
C PHE A 5 4.03 -0.45 -0.14
N VAL A 6 3.37 0.65 -0.53
CA VAL A 6 3.65 1.34 -1.79
C VAL A 6 4.33 2.66 -1.49
N LEU A 7 5.58 2.81 -1.95
CA LEU A 7 6.23 4.11 -1.99
C LEU A 7 5.70 4.89 -3.20
N ASP A 8 4.68 5.70 -2.95
CA ASP A 8 4.12 6.61 -3.96
C ASP A 8 4.83 7.97 -3.91
N ASP A 9 5.73 8.19 -4.87
CA ASP A 9 6.46 9.44 -5.05
C ASP A 9 5.73 10.45 -5.96
N SER A 10 4.48 10.16 -6.35
CA SER A 10 3.67 11.09 -7.17
C SER A 10 3.02 12.22 -6.35
N ALA A 11 2.83 12.01 -5.04
CA ALA A 11 2.17 12.97 -4.16
C ALA A 11 3.18 13.79 -3.33
N GLY A 12 3.79 14.80 -3.94
CA GLY A 12 4.51 15.85 -3.23
C GLY A 12 6.04 15.71 -3.18
N ARG A 13 6.68 16.43 -2.24
CA ARG A 13 8.14 16.47 -2.14
C ARG A 13 8.69 15.13 -1.68
N PRO A 14 9.65 14.51 -2.39
CA PRO A 14 10.23 13.25 -1.97
C PRO A 14 10.91 13.40 -0.60
N PRO A 15 10.75 12.41 0.30
CA PRO A 15 11.37 12.44 1.63
C PRO A 15 12.89 12.53 1.50
N GLY A 16 13.54 13.29 2.39
CA GLY A 16 15.00 13.43 2.43
C GLY A 16 15.72 12.11 2.74
N ALA A 17 17.06 12.09 2.58
CA ALA A 17 17.86 10.88 2.79
C ALA A 17 17.70 10.28 4.20
N ALA A 18 17.66 11.12 5.24
CA ALA A 18 17.43 10.68 6.63
C ALA A 18 16.05 10.03 6.80
N THR A 19 14.99 10.63 6.25
CA THR A 19 13.63 10.08 6.30
C THR A 19 13.55 8.74 5.56
N ARG A 20 14.20 8.61 4.40
CA ARG A 20 14.26 7.34 3.65
C ARG A 20 15.01 6.25 4.43
N TRP A 21 16.10 6.61 5.10
CA TRP A 21 16.84 5.68 5.94
C TRP A 21 15.97 5.17 7.08
N TRP A 22 15.28 6.08 7.78
CA TRP A 22 14.38 5.70 8.87
C TRP A 22 13.22 4.84 8.39
N LEU A 23 12.59 5.22 7.27
CA LEU A 23 11.53 4.43 6.64
C LEU A 23 12.01 3.00 6.30
N ALA A 24 13.21 2.87 5.72
CA ALA A 24 13.75 1.56 5.38
C ALA A 24 13.95 0.68 6.63
N GLN A 25 14.39 1.26 7.76
CA GLN A 25 14.50 0.51 9.01
C GLN A 25 13.14 0.12 9.58
N SER A 26 12.17 1.04 9.57
CA SER A 26 10.80 0.76 9.99
C SER A 26 10.16 -0.37 9.18
N LEU A 27 10.36 -0.39 7.85
CA LEU A 27 9.84 -1.45 6.98
C LEU A 27 10.55 -2.80 7.21
N ARG A 28 11.86 -2.81 7.49
CA ARG A 28 12.57 -4.05 7.86
C ARG A 28 12.03 -4.63 9.17
N ALA A 29 11.86 -3.80 10.19
CA ALA A 29 11.32 -4.23 11.48
C ALA A 29 9.87 -4.74 11.32
N LEU A 30 9.03 -4.01 10.59
CA LEU A 30 7.66 -4.42 10.29
C LEU A 30 7.62 -5.76 9.52
N GLY A 31 8.48 -5.91 8.51
CA GLY A 31 8.60 -7.13 7.73
C GLY A 31 8.96 -8.34 8.59
N ALA A 32 9.92 -8.20 9.51
CA ALA A 32 10.31 -9.26 10.44
C ALA A 32 9.14 -9.67 11.35
N VAL A 33 8.40 -8.69 11.87
CA VAL A 33 7.23 -8.93 12.74
C VAL A 33 6.07 -9.61 12.00
N ILE A 34 5.85 -9.26 10.72
CA ILE A 34 4.85 -9.91 9.86
C ILE A 34 5.27 -11.34 9.53
N ALA A 35 6.54 -11.55 9.18
CA ALA A 35 7.09 -12.87 8.87
C ALA A 35 7.00 -13.81 10.08
N ALA A 36 7.29 -13.32 11.29
CA ALA A 36 7.14 -14.08 12.53
C ALA A 36 5.69 -14.55 12.79
N ARG A 37 4.69 -13.90 12.17
CA ARG A 37 3.27 -14.27 12.23
C ARG A 37 2.78 -15.06 11.00
N GLY A 38 3.70 -15.50 10.13
CA GLY A 38 3.38 -16.26 8.92
C GLY A 38 2.84 -15.41 7.76
N GLY A 39 2.99 -14.08 7.81
CA GLY A 39 2.67 -13.19 6.70
C GLY A 39 3.88 -12.84 5.84
N SER A 40 3.65 -12.05 4.79
CA SER A 40 4.73 -11.46 3.98
C SER A 40 4.49 -9.96 3.80
N LEU A 41 5.57 -9.17 3.81
CA LEU A 41 5.53 -7.75 3.47
C LEU A 41 6.10 -7.55 2.06
N VAL A 42 5.24 -7.10 1.15
CA VAL A 42 5.59 -6.76 -0.23
C VAL A 42 5.85 -5.26 -0.32
N LEU A 43 6.97 -4.89 -0.92
CA LEU A 43 7.31 -3.50 -1.22
C LEU A 43 7.10 -3.23 -2.70
N ARG A 44 6.38 -2.16 -3.03
CA ARG A 44 6.22 -1.64 -4.40
C ARG A 44 6.56 -0.16 -4.41
N LYS A 45 6.89 0.36 -5.59
CA LYS A 45 7.15 1.78 -5.82
C LYS A 45 6.33 2.25 -7.01
N GLY A 46 5.76 3.45 -6.92
CA GLY A 46 4.95 4.07 -7.96
C GLY A 46 3.51 4.35 -7.51
N PRO A 47 2.60 4.67 -8.46
CA PRO A 47 1.24 5.09 -8.13
C PRO A 47 0.46 4.01 -7.36
N ALA A 48 -0.01 4.34 -6.15
CA ALA A 48 -0.72 3.41 -5.29
C ALA A 48 -2.00 2.86 -5.94
N ALA A 49 -2.74 3.72 -6.65
CA ALA A 49 -3.96 3.36 -7.39
C ALA A 49 -3.74 2.32 -8.51
N LYS A 50 -2.49 2.06 -8.90
CA LYS A 50 -2.14 1.00 -9.87
C LYS A 50 -1.52 -0.21 -9.18
N ALA A 51 -0.56 0.02 -8.29
CA ALA A 51 0.19 -1.06 -7.64
C ALA A 51 -0.69 -1.95 -6.74
N ILE A 52 -1.69 -1.38 -6.07
CA ILE A 52 -2.57 -2.14 -5.16
C ILE A 52 -3.51 -3.06 -5.94
N PRO A 53 -4.28 -2.60 -6.96
CA PRO A 53 -5.11 -3.51 -7.76
C PRO A 53 -4.31 -4.57 -8.51
N ASP A 54 -3.13 -4.23 -9.03
CA ASP A 54 -2.25 -5.19 -9.72
C ASP A 54 -1.86 -6.34 -8.79
N LEU A 55 -1.44 -6.03 -7.56
CA LEU A 55 -1.08 -7.05 -6.58
C LEU A 55 -2.29 -7.84 -6.08
N ALA A 56 -3.45 -7.19 -5.89
CA ALA A 56 -4.68 -7.88 -5.51
C ALA A 56 -5.05 -8.94 -6.56
N ARG A 57 -4.93 -8.60 -7.85
CA ARG A 57 -5.16 -9.52 -8.97
C ARG A 57 -4.11 -10.65 -9.01
N GLU A 58 -2.83 -10.32 -8.89
CA GLU A 58 -1.73 -11.31 -8.90
C GLU A 58 -1.83 -12.32 -7.75
N SER A 59 -2.26 -11.86 -6.57
CA SER A 59 -2.38 -12.70 -5.38
C SER A 59 -3.71 -13.42 -5.24
N GLY A 60 -4.72 -13.07 -6.06
CA GLY A 60 -6.09 -13.57 -5.91
C GLY A 60 -6.77 -13.09 -4.62
N ALA A 61 -6.39 -11.92 -4.12
CA ALA A 61 -6.96 -11.35 -2.91
C ALA A 61 -8.45 -11.04 -3.09
N ARG A 62 -9.26 -11.45 -2.11
CA ARG A 62 -10.72 -11.15 -2.11
C ARG A 62 -11.06 -9.80 -1.50
N ALA A 63 -10.21 -9.31 -0.60
CA ALA A 63 -10.41 -8.04 0.08
C ALA A 63 -9.08 -7.33 0.30
N VAL A 64 -9.10 -6.00 0.26
CA VAL A 64 -7.97 -5.12 0.59
C VAL A 64 -8.39 -4.19 1.72
N TYR A 65 -7.54 -4.11 2.74
CA TYR A 65 -7.75 -3.27 3.92
C TYR A 65 -6.66 -2.21 4.00
N TRP A 66 -7.04 -0.97 4.31
CA TRP A 66 -6.11 0.11 4.61
C TRP A 66 -6.65 1.00 5.72
N ASN A 67 -5.88 1.99 6.15
CA ASN A 67 -6.34 3.05 7.06
C ASN A 67 -6.57 4.33 6.26
N ALA A 68 -7.75 4.92 6.38
CA ALA A 68 -8.06 6.20 5.72
C ALA A 68 -7.17 7.36 6.21
N ILE A 69 -6.74 8.21 5.27
CA ILE A 69 -6.03 9.47 5.55
C ILE A 69 -6.91 10.63 5.10
N ALA A 70 -7.40 11.45 6.04
CA ALA A 70 -8.41 12.48 5.79
C ALA A 70 -7.95 13.66 4.89
N GLN A 71 -6.67 13.72 4.52
CA GLN A 71 -6.10 14.78 3.71
C GLN A 71 -6.61 14.71 2.25
N ALA A 72 -6.93 15.87 1.65
CA ALA A 72 -7.59 15.93 0.35
C ALA A 72 -6.88 15.18 -0.82
N PRO A 73 -5.54 15.22 -0.95
CA PRO A 73 -4.84 14.44 -1.99
C PRO A 73 -5.01 12.92 -1.79
N HIS A 74 -5.01 12.47 -0.53
CA HIS A 74 -5.13 11.05 -0.19
C HIS A 74 -6.55 10.53 -0.43
N ARG A 75 -7.58 11.33 -0.15
CA ARG A 75 -8.98 10.97 -0.49
C ARG A 75 -9.23 10.82 -1.99
N ALA A 76 -8.52 11.57 -2.83
CA ALA A 76 -8.65 11.42 -4.28
C ALA A 76 -8.07 10.08 -4.76
N ILE A 77 -6.92 9.68 -4.21
CA ILE A 77 -6.27 8.39 -4.47
C ILE A 77 -7.14 7.24 -3.95
N GLU A 78 -7.73 7.38 -2.77
CA GLU A 78 -8.63 6.39 -2.17
C GLU A 78 -9.84 6.10 -3.07
N ARG A 79 -10.53 7.13 -3.57
CA ARG A 79 -11.64 6.94 -4.52
C ARG A 79 -11.21 6.25 -5.82
N GLN A 80 -10.02 6.57 -6.33
CA GLN A 80 -9.48 5.90 -7.52
C GLN A 80 -9.18 4.43 -7.23
N LEU A 81 -8.67 4.13 -6.03
CA LEU A 81 -8.35 2.79 -5.58
C LEU A 81 -9.63 1.94 -5.41
N GLU A 82 -10.64 2.44 -4.71
CA GLU A 82 -11.93 1.77 -4.55
C GLU A 82 -12.56 1.44 -5.90
N ALA A 83 -12.58 2.40 -6.83
CA ALA A 83 -13.11 2.19 -8.17
C ALA A 83 -12.30 1.15 -8.97
N ALA A 84 -10.98 1.09 -8.80
CA ALA A 84 -10.14 0.09 -9.46
C ALA A 84 -10.34 -1.32 -8.87
N LEU A 85 -10.42 -1.44 -7.54
CA LEU A 85 -10.67 -2.71 -6.86
C LEU A 85 -12.06 -3.27 -7.19
N ALA A 86 -13.09 -2.43 -7.22
CA ALA A 86 -14.44 -2.81 -7.59
C ALA A 86 -14.54 -3.39 -9.01
N LYS A 87 -13.80 -2.81 -9.98
CA LYS A 87 -13.72 -3.36 -11.36
C LYS A 87 -13.13 -4.77 -11.42
N HIS A 88 -12.33 -5.15 -10.43
CA HIS A 88 -11.73 -6.47 -10.31
C HIS A 88 -12.50 -7.41 -9.38
N GLY A 89 -13.65 -6.98 -8.85
CA GLY A 89 -14.45 -7.78 -7.91
C GLY A 89 -13.73 -8.01 -6.57
N VAL A 90 -12.85 -7.08 -6.18
CA VAL A 90 -12.12 -7.13 -4.91
C VAL A 90 -12.79 -6.20 -3.92
N ASP A 91 -13.15 -6.72 -2.74
CA ASP A 91 -13.74 -5.94 -1.67
C ASP A 91 -12.71 -4.93 -1.11
N SER A 92 -13.19 -3.76 -0.70
CA SER A 92 -12.35 -2.70 -0.12
C SER A 92 -12.91 -2.22 1.21
N GLN A 93 -12.03 -1.99 2.17
CA GLN A 93 -12.39 -1.43 3.47
C GLN A 93 -11.25 -0.54 4.00
N SER A 94 -11.61 0.69 4.41
CA SER A 94 -10.69 1.73 4.87
C SER A 94 -10.86 2.15 6.32
#